data_AF-A0A9D6FAP8-F1
#
_entry.id   AF-A0A9D6FAP8-F1
#
_cell.length_a   1.000
_cell.length_b   1.000
_cell.length_c   1.000
_cell.angle_alpha   90.00
_cell.angle_beta   90.00
_cell.angle_gamma   90.00
#
_symmetry.space_group_name_H-M   'P 1'
#
loop_
_entity.id
_entity.type
_entity.pdbx_description
1 polymer ?
#
loop_
_entity_poly.entity_id
_entity_poly.type
_entity_poly.pdbx_seq_one_letter_code
_entity_poly.pdbx_strand_id
1 'polypeptide(L)'
;MGDLGALSGDVGYLPTASYCGRIRGDFLNMTASLCGSRFGRGLIRPGGVAFDCSESDRAQLVEKLAIAETDAKNAVELLWAMSSVVARFENTGTVGRAMCEEIGLVGPAARA
;
A
#
# COMPACT_ATOMS: atom_id res chain seq x y z
N MET A 1 -1.35 -0.47 -1.04
CA MET A 1 -2.66 -0.92 -1.60
C MET A 1 -3.71 -1.23 -0.56
N GLY A 2 -3.37 -1.83 0.60
CA GLY A 2 -4.36 -2.13 1.65
C GLY A 2 -5.12 -0.89 2.12
N ASP A 3 -4.41 0.12 2.63
CA ASP A 3 -5.03 1.30 3.27
C ASP A 3 -5.86 2.13 2.29
N LEU A 4 -5.34 2.45 1.10
CA LEU A 4 -6.11 3.20 0.09
C LEU A 4 -7.33 2.42 -0.41
N GLY A 5 -7.24 1.09 -0.50
CA GLY A 5 -8.39 0.25 -0.81
C GLY A 5 -9.45 0.27 0.29
N ALA A 6 -9.04 0.24 1.56
CA ALA A 6 -9.93 0.33 2.71
C ALA A 6 -10.60 1.71 2.80
N LEU A 7 -9.83 2.80 2.73
CA LEU A 7 -10.35 4.16 2.71
C LEU A 7 -11.36 4.38 1.58
N SER A 8 -11.07 3.84 0.39
CA SER A 8 -12.00 3.86 -0.74
C SER A 8 -13.30 3.13 -0.43
N GLY A 9 -13.23 1.97 0.24
CA GLY A 9 -14.40 1.22 0.68
C GLY A 9 -15.24 1.98 1.72
N ASP A 10 -14.58 2.63 2.69
CA ASP A 10 -15.24 3.36 3.78
C ASP A 10 -16.05 4.57 3.30
N VAL A 11 -15.64 5.17 2.17
CA VAL A 11 -16.39 6.25 1.50
C VAL A 11 -17.32 5.75 0.40
N GLY A 12 -17.50 4.43 0.26
CA GLY A 12 -18.39 3.81 -0.71
C GLY A 12 -17.91 3.86 -2.16
N TYR A 13 -16.62 4.16 -2.40
CA TYR A 13 -16.04 4.20 -3.74
C TYR A 13 -15.49 2.82 -4.14
N LEU A 14 -16.32 2.02 -4.81
CA LEU A 14 -15.97 0.65 -5.20
C LEU A 14 -14.83 0.50 -6.23
N PRO A 15 -14.62 1.40 -7.21
CA PRO A 15 -13.60 1.22 -8.24
C PRO A 15 -12.19 1.05 -7.65
N THR A 16 -11.68 2.05 -6.92
CA THR A 16 -10.35 1.96 -6.30
C THR A 16 -10.28 0.87 -5.25
N ALA A 17 -11.34 0.63 -4.47
CA ALA A 17 -11.38 -0.49 -3.52
C ALA A 17 -11.13 -1.84 -4.22
N SER A 18 -11.78 -2.07 -5.36
CA SER A 18 -11.67 -3.30 -6.15
C SER A 18 -10.30 -3.43 -6.82
N TYR A 19 -9.81 -2.35 -7.45
CA TYR A 19 -8.48 -2.33 -8.06
C TYR A 19 -7.37 -2.55 -7.04
N CYS A 20 -7.43 -1.87 -5.89
CA CYS A 20 -6.48 -2.06 -4.80
C CYS A 20 -6.47 -3.52 -4.30
N GLY A 21 -7.63 -4.18 -4.25
CA GLY A 21 -7.75 -5.59 -3.91
C GLY A 21 -6.99 -6.51 -4.88
N ARG A 22 -7.16 -6.31 -6.19
CA ARG A 22 -6.42 -7.04 -7.23
C ARG A 22 -4.91 -6.76 -7.13
N ILE A 23 -4.51 -5.50 -7.13
CA ILE A 23 -3.10 -5.07 -7.14
C ILE A 23 -2.37 -5.55 -5.89
N ARG A 24 -3.05 -5.57 -4.73
CA ARG A 24 -2.51 -6.21 -3.52
C ARG A 24 -2.16 -7.68 -3.77
N GLY A 25 -2.97 -8.40 -4.54
CA GLY A 25 -2.68 -9.77 -4.96
C GLY A 25 -1.34 -9.91 -5.67
N ASP A 26 -1.00 -8.96 -6.55
CA ASP A 26 0.27 -8.95 -7.30
C ASP A 26 1.47 -8.80 -6.37
N PHE A 27 1.43 -7.87 -5.40
CA PHE A 27 2.46 -7.73 -4.36
C PHE A 27 2.61 -8.97 -3.48
N LEU A 28 1.49 -9.59 -3.10
CA LEU A 28 1.50 -10.83 -2.31
C LEU A 28 2.12 -11.98 -3.11
N ASN A 29 1.87 -12.07 -4.42
CA ASN A 29 2.44 -13.09 -5.28
C ASN A 29 3.94 -12.87 -5.52
N MET A 30 4.39 -11.63 -5.66
CA MET A 30 5.83 -11.28 -5.70
C MET A 30 6.54 -11.68 -4.40
N THR A 31 5.91 -11.45 -3.25
CA THR A 31 6.47 -11.87 -1.96
C THR A 31 6.53 -13.39 -1.86
N ALA A 32 5.51 -14.09 -2.35
CA ALA A 32 5.50 -15.56 -2.40
C ALA A 32 6.58 -16.13 -3.32
N SER A 33 6.84 -15.52 -4.48
CA SER A 33 7.95 -15.99 -5.34
C SER A 33 9.32 -15.81 -4.69
N LEU A 34 9.48 -14.83 -3.80
CA LEU A 34 10.75 -14.58 -3.12
C LEU A 34 11.01 -15.52 -1.94
N CYS A 35 9.98 -15.90 -1.17
CA CYS A 35 10.16 -16.62 0.10
C CYS A 35 9.18 -17.77 0.35
N GLY A 36 8.39 -18.16 -0.65
CA GLY A 36 7.36 -19.19 -0.52
C GLY A 36 6.12 -18.77 0.29
N SER A 37 6.08 -17.54 0.81
CA SER A 37 4.98 -17.01 1.61
C SER A 37 4.41 -15.72 1.05
N ARG A 38 3.10 -15.70 0.78
CA ARG A 38 2.40 -14.48 0.35
C ARG A 38 2.53 -13.32 1.34
N PHE A 39 2.71 -13.62 2.62
CA PHE A 39 2.81 -12.63 3.69
C PHE A 39 4.26 -12.40 4.15
N GLY A 40 5.27 -12.85 3.39
CA GLY A 40 6.68 -12.62 3.73
C GLY A 40 7.17 -13.39 4.96
N ARG A 41 6.43 -14.42 5.41
CA ARG A 41 6.77 -15.13 6.65
C ARG A 41 8.11 -15.84 6.52
N GLY A 42 9.02 -15.51 7.44
CA GLY A 42 10.34 -16.13 7.51
C GLY A 42 11.39 -15.52 6.58
N LEU A 43 11.03 -14.52 5.77
CA LEU A 43 11.97 -13.82 4.87
C LEU A 43 13.04 -13.05 5.66
N ILE A 44 12.63 -12.18 6.59
CA ILE A 44 13.53 -11.42 7.45
C ILE A 44 13.73 -12.18 8.76
N ARG A 45 14.99 -12.33 9.19
CA ARG A 45 15.38 -13.00 10.43
C ARG A 45 16.49 -12.21 11.15
N PRO A 46 16.69 -12.39 12.47
CA PRO A 46 17.89 -11.90 13.12
C PRO A 46 19.13 -12.40 12.37
N GLY A 47 20.03 -11.50 11.99
CA GLY A 47 21.22 -11.81 11.19
C GLY A 47 21.07 -11.68 9.67
N GLY A 48 19.87 -11.37 9.14
CA GLY A 48 19.71 -11.03 7.72
C GLY A 48 18.42 -11.56 7.08
N VAL A 49 18.55 -12.14 5.89
CA VAL A 49 17.45 -12.73 5.11
C VAL A 49 17.62 -14.24 5.00
N ALA A 50 16.51 -14.98 4.93
CA ALA A 50 16.52 -16.44 4.88
C ALA A 50 16.56 -17.02 3.46
N PHE A 51 16.37 -16.17 2.44
CA PHE A 51 16.27 -16.57 1.04
C PHE A 51 17.13 -15.62 0.21
N ASP A 52 17.96 -16.19 -0.67
CA ASP A 52 18.71 -15.42 -1.64
C ASP A 52 17.81 -14.97 -2.79
N CYS A 53 18.13 -13.84 -3.40
CA CYS A 53 17.47 -13.32 -4.58
C CYS A 53 18.45 -13.41 -5.76
N SER A 54 18.21 -14.32 -6.69
CA SER A 54 19.05 -14.45 -7.89
C SER A 54 18.86 -13.27 -8.83
N GLU A 55 19.78 -13.08 -9.78
CA GLU A 55 19.64 -12.04 -10.82
C GLU A 55 18.35 -12.22 -11.62
N SER A 56 17.95 -13.46 -11.90
CA SER A 56 16.68 -13.77 -12.59
C SER A 56 15.46 -13.43 -11.75
N ASP A 57 15.50 -13.69 -10.43
CA ASP A 57 14.40 -13.32 -9.52
C ASP A 57 14.28 -11.80 -9.46
N ARG A 58 15.41 -11.10 -9.34
CA ARG A 58 15.46 -9.63 -9.33
C ARG A 58 14.86 -9.05 -10.61
N ALA A 59 15.25 -9.55 -11.77
CA ALA A 59 14.74 -9.06 -13.05
C ALA A 59 13.22 -9.22 -13.15
N GLN A 60 12.69 -10.40 -12.79
CA GLN A 60 11.25 -10.66 -12.81
C GLN A 60 10.49 -9.80 -11.79
N LEU A 61 11.05 -9.59 -10.60
CA LEU A 61 10.43 -8.76 -9.56
C LEU A 61 10.38 -7.30 -9.98
N VAL A 62 11.45 -6.77 -10.59
CA VAL A 62 11.49 -5.39 -11.10
C VAL A 62 10.46 -5.16 -12.20
N GLU A 63 10.32 -6.10 -13.14
CA GLU A 63 9.31 -6.02 -14.20
C GLU A 63 7.88 -6.01 -13.62
N LYS A 64 7.58 -6.95 -12.73
CA LYS A 64 6.27 -7.04 -12.08
C LYS A 64 5.98 -5.81 -11.21
N LEU A 65 7.00 -5.26 -10.54
CA LEU A 65 6.86 -4.07 -9.72
C LEU A 65 6.51 -2.85 -10.56
N ALA A 66 7.13 -2.67 -11.74
CA ALA A 66 6.82 -1.55 -12.63
C ALA A 66 5.36 -1.58 -13.13
N ILE A 67 4.85 -2.78 -13.42
CA ILE A 67 3.43 -2.98 -13.79
C ILE A 67 2.53 -2.65 -12.60
N ALA A 68 2.82 -3.22 -11.43
CA ALA A 68 2.03 -2.99 -10.22
C ALA A 68 2.03 -1.53 -9.76
N GLU A 69 3.14 -0.81 -9.95
CA GLU A 69 3.26 0.62 -9.68
C GLU A 69 2.37 1.45 -10.61
N THR A 70 2.42 1.15 -11.92
CA THR A 70 1.56 1.82 -12.91
C THR A 70 0.08 1.61 -12.59
N ASP A 71 -0.31 0.37 -12.29
CA ASP A 71 -1.67 0.03 -11.91
C ASP A 71 -2.10 0.72 -10.60
N ALA A 72 -1.20 0.74 -9.60
CA ALA A 72 -1.45 1.40 -8.33
C ALA A 72 -1.67 2.89 -8.52
N LYS A 73 -0.83 3.55 -9.31
CA LYS A 73 -0.95 4.97 -9.62
C LYS A 73 -2.31 5.29 -10.26
N ASN A 74 -2.68 4.54 -11.29
CA ASN A 74 -3.98 4.71 -11.97
C ASN A 74 -5.15 4.54 -11.00
N ALA A 75 -5.13 3.51 -10.15
CA ALA A 75 -6.18 3.28 -9.16
C ALA A 75 -6.29 4.42 -8.14
N VAL A 76 -5.16 5.00 -7.73
CA VAL A 76 -5.12 6.11 -6.77
C VAL A 76 -5.54 7.42 -7.40
N GLU A 77 -5.16 7.70 -8.64
CA GLU A 77 -5.59 8.90 -9.37
C GLU A 77 -7.11 8.93 -9.56
N LEU A 78 -7.75 7.78 -9.82
CA LEU A 78 -9.21 7.69 -9.90
C LEU A 78 -9.91 8.08 -8.59
N LEU A 79 -9.33 7.72 -7.44
CA LEU A 79 -9.87 8.08 -6.13
C LEU A 79 -9.88 9.59 -5.93
N TRP A 80 -8.76 10.25 -6.26
CA TRP A 80 -8.58 11.70 -6.05
C TRP A 80 -9.25 12.56 -7.11
N ALA A 81 -9.50 12.03 -8.31
CA ALA A 81 -10.21 12.74 -9.36
C ALA A 81 -11.72 12.94 -9.06
N MET A 82 -12.28 12.18 -8.11
CA MET A 82 -13.70 12.24 -7.79
C MET A 82 -13.98 13.25 -6.67
N SER A 83 -14.61 14.38 -7.01
CA SER A 83 -14.93 15.44 -6.05
C SER A 83 -15.81 14.96 -4.87
N SER A 84 -16.76 14.06 -5.13
CA SER A 84 -17.61 13.46 -4.10
C SER A 84 -16.82 12.61 -3.10
N VAL A 85 -15.70 12.01 -3.52
CA VAL A 85 -14.80 11.26 -2.66
C VAL A 85 -13.93 12.21 -1.86
N VAL A 86 -13.31 13.20 -2.52
CA VAL A 86 -12.44 14.20 -1.87
C VAL A 86 -13.20 14.92 -0.74
N ALA A 87 -14.46 15.30 -0.97
CA ALA A 87 -15.31 15.92 0.03
C ALA A 87 -15.55 15.07 1.30
N ARG A 88 -15.33 13.75 1.24
CA ARG A 88 -15.43 12.83 2.41
C ARG A 88 -14.15 12.77 3.23
N PHE A 89 -13.02 13.21 2.68
CA PHE A 89 -11.72 13.18 3.34
C PHE A 89 -11.26 14.57 3.81
N GLU A 90 -11.63 15.62 3.08
CA GLU A 90 -11.27 16.99 3.44
C GLU A 90 -11.84 17.39 4.82
N ASN A 91 -11.05 18.19 5.56
CA ASN A 91 -11.41 18.74 6.87
C ASN A 91 -11.85 17.69 7.91
N THR A 92 -11.48 16.43 7.72
CA THR A 92 -11.84 15.32 8.60
C THR A 92 -10.63 14.87 9.41
N GLY A 93 -10.81 14.63 10.72
CA GLY A 93 -9.77 14.06 11.57
C GLY A 93 -8.55 14.96 11.77
N THR A 94 -8.70 16.28 11.69
CA THR A 94 -7.60 17.24 11.89
C THR A 94 -7.04 17.15 13.30
N VAL A 95 -5.73 16.92 13.42
CA VAL A 95 -5.01 16.88 14.70
C VAL A 95 -3.98 17.99 14.72
N GLY A 96 -4.00 18.82 15.76
CA GLY A 96 -3.01 19.87 15.95
C GLY A 96 -1.64 19.30 16.35
N ARG A 97 -0.55 19.99 15.98
CA ARG A 97 0.83 19.56 16.28
C ARG A 97 1.06 19.23 17.76
N ALA A 98 0.62 20.11 18.66
CA ALA A 98 0.80 19.89 20.10
C ALA A 98 0.13 18.59 20.57
N MET A 99 -1.09 18.33 20.12
CA MET A 99 -1.82 17.08 20.42
C MET A 99 -1.13 15.86 19.80
N CYS A 100 -0.66 15.98 18.55
CA CYS A 100 0.08 14.93 17.85
C CYS A 100 1.33 14.50 18.64
N GLU A 101 2.09 15.47 19.17
CA GLU A 101 3.26 15.24 20.02
C GLU A 101 2.87 14.65 21.38
N GLU A 102 1.83 15.18 22.01
CA GLU A 102 1.34 14.74 23.33
C GLU A 102 0.90 13.26 23.32
N ILE A 103 0.15 12.83 22.30
CA ILE A 103 -0.36 11.45 22.20
C ILE A 103 0.60 10.50 21.47
N GLY A 104 1.75 11.03 21.00
CA GLY A 104 2.80 10.23 20.37
C GLY A 104 2.42 9.66 19.00
N LEU A 105 1.71 10.42 18.16
CA LEU A 105 1.46 9.98 16.78
C LEU A 105 2.78 9.85 16.01
N VAL A 106 2.83 8.87 15.10
CA VAL A 106 3.98 8.62 14.21
C VAL A 106 3.52 8.29 12.79
N GLY A 107 4.45 8.18 11.85
CA GLY A 107 4.14 7.77 10.48
C GLY A 107 3.40 8.85 9.67
N PRO A 108 2.51 8.48 8.73
CA PRO A 108 1.79 9.45 7.89
C PRO A 108 0.98 10.48 8.70
N ALA A 109 0.32 10.06 9.77
CA ALA A 109 -0.50 10.96 10.59
C ALA A 109 0.31 12.05 11.29
N ALA A 110 1.58 11.78 11.63
CA ALA A 110 2.46 12.76 12.27
C ALA A 110 3.21 13.67 11.27
N ARG A 111 3.28 13.29 9.99
CA ARG A 111 3.94 14.08 8.93
C ARG A 111 3.00 15.05 8.21
N ALA A 112 1.69 14.85 8.35
CA ALA A 112 0.64 15.61 7.67
C ALA A 112 0.56 17.07 8.13
#